data_AF-A0A2S6WG83-F1
#
_entry.id   AF-A0A2S6WG83-F1
#
_cell.length_a   1.000
_cell.length_b   1.000
_cell.length_c   1.000
_cell.angle_alpha   90.00
_cell.angle_beta   90.00
_cell.angle_gamma   90.00
#
_symmetry.space_group_name_H-M   'P 1'
#
loop_
_entity.id
_entity.type
_entity.pdbx_description
1 polymer ?
#
loop_
_entity_poly.entity_id
_entity_poly.type
_entity_poly.pdbx_seq_one_letter_code
_entity_poly.pdbx_strand_id
1 'polypeptide(L)'
;MTTFDTAVGTGADVLNRSKPVRVLVALRISCLTDESTSLERQLADARAYIAKKAAQGLNWVEVGVARDAHVSAKKQHPMDRAELGHWLRERAPEFDLILFWKLDRFIRKVIDMQDMLRWAKGHGKKSW
;
A
#
# COMPACT_ATOMS: atom_id res chain seq x y z
N MET A 1 -15.68 23.48 57.26
CA MET A 1 -14.42 22.74 57.12
C MET A 1 -14.52 21.97 55.82
N THR A 2 -14.23 22.58 54.66
CA THR A 2 -12.88 22.82 54.10
C THR A 2 -12.18 21.46 53.93
N THR A 3 -11.93 20.97 52.72
CA THR A 3 -10.96 21.54 51.77
C THR A 3 -11.25 21.10 50.32
N PHE A 4 -11.19 22.07 49.39
CA PHE A 4 -10.97 21.85 47.96
C PHE A 4 -9.54 21.36 47.74
N ASP A 5 -9.33 20.34 46.91
CA ASP A 5 -8.05 20.21 46.21
C ASP A 5 -8.27 19.94 44.72
N THR A 6 -7.53 20.71 43.94
CA THR A 6 -7.60 20.87 42.50
C THR A 6 -6.43 20.08 41.93
N ALA A 7 -6.71 19.01 41.18
CA ALA A 7 -5.71 18.41 40.30
C ALA A 7 -6.07 18.71 38.84
N VAL A 8 -5.48 19.79 38.35
CA VAL A 8 -5.28 20.10 36.94
C VAL A 8 -4.16 19.19 36.40
N GLY A 9 -4.34 18.63 35.18
CA GLY A 9 -3.27 18.02 34.39
C GLY A 9 -3.63 16.64 33.83
N THR A 10 -4.18 16.56 32.61
CA THR A 10 -3.45 16.38 31.34
C THR A 10 -2.88 14.98 31.15
N GLY A 11 -3.40 14.22 30.16
CA GLY A 11 -2.78 12.94 29.77
C GLY A 11 -3.61 11.95 28.96
N ALA A 12 -4.81 12.28 28.47
CA ALA A 12 -5.52 11.39 27.54
C ALA A 12 -5.20 11.69 26.06
N ASP A 13 -4.48 12.77 25.79
CA ASP A 13 -3.99 13.19 24.46
C ASP A 13 -2.51 12.84 24.24
N VAL A 14 -1.96 11.90 25.03
CA VAL A 14 -0.64 11.31 24.74
C VAL A 14 -0.80 10.18 23.74
N LEU A 15 -0.77 10.57 22.47
CA LEU A 15 -0.19 9.80 21.37
C LEU A 15 -0.90 8.46 21.06
N ASN A 16 -2.07 8.52 20.41
CA ASN A 16 -2.40 7.50 19.42
C ASN A 16 -1.42 7.62 18.23
N ARG A 17 -0.15 7.27 18.45
CA ARG A 17 0.81 7.00 17.39
C ARG A 17 0.41 5.65 16.79
N SER A 18 -0.69 5.66 16.07
CA SER A 18 -1.12 4.58 15.19
C SER A 18 0.12 4.08 14.46
N LYS A 19 0.47 2.80 14.65
CA LYS A 19 1.62 2.17 13.98
C LYS A 19 1.61 2.59 12.50
N PRO A 20 2.76 3.02 11.92
CA PRO A 20 2.77 3.49 10.54
C PRO A 20 2.25 2.39 9.62
N VAL A 21 1.30 2.75 8.74
CA VAL A 21 0.76 1.84 7.74
C VAL A 21 1.75 1.80 6.60
N ARG A 22 2.43 0.66 6.45
CA ARG A 22 3.48 0.50 5.44
C ARG A 22 2.86 0.18 4.09
N VAL A 23 3.03 1.07 3.13
CA VAL A 23 2.40 1.02 1.81
C VAL A 23 3.40 0.60 0.75
N LEU A 24 3.10 -0.49 0.04
CA LEU A 24 3.78 -0.91 -1.17
C LEU A 24 3.05 -0.34 -2.39
N VAL A 25 3.72 0.43 -3.23
CA VAL A 25 3.13 0.97 -4.47
C VAL A 25 3.38 0.00 -5.62
N ALA A 26 2.33 -0.55 -6.22
CA ALA A 26 2.40 -1.45 -7.38
C ALA A 26 2.04 -0.69 -8.67
N LEU A 27 3.03 -0.52 -9.55
CA LEU A 27 2.91 0.17 -10.83
C LEU A 27 3.04 -0.81 -12.00
N ARG A 28 2.26 -0.62 -13.06
CA ARG A 28 2.31 -1.48 -14.26
C ARG A 28 2.05 -0.69 -15.55
N ILE A 29 2.92 -0.89 -16.54
CA ILE A 29 2.75 -0.40 -17.91
C ILE A 29 2.61 -1.58 -18.88
N SER A 30 1.79 -1.42 -19.93
CA SER A 30 1.46 -2.47 -20.90
C SER A 30 2.19 -2.37 -22.25
N CYS A 31 2.52 -1.16 -22.72
CA CYS A 31 3.31 -0.89 -23.93
C CYS A 31 4.31 0.24 -23.61
N LEU A 32 5.35 0.45 -24.42
CA LEU A 32 6.46 1.36 -24.08
C LEU A 32 6.66 2.49 -25.08
N THR A 33 5.63 2.80 -25.87
CA THR A 33 5.77 3.74 -26.98
C THR A 33 5.72 5.20 -26.54
N ASP A 34 5.18 5.53 -25.36
CA ASP A 34 5.27 6.89 -24.78
C ASP A 34 4.98 6.93 -23.26
N GLU A 35 5.12 5.79 -22.58
CA GLU A 35 4.55 5.61 -21.23
C GLU A 35 5.56 5.80 -20.08
N SER A 36 6.83 6.14 -20.31
CA SER A 36 7.78 6.45 -19.23
C SER A 36 7.28 7.62 -18.35
N THR A 37 6.74 8.67 -19.00
CA THR A 37 6.05 9.78 -18.33
C THR A 37 4.78 9.32 -17.59
N SER A 38 4.12 8.25 -18.06
CA SER A 38 2.94 7.66 -17.40
C SER A 38 3.32 6.94 -16.10
N LEU A 39 4.48 6.26 -16.04
CA LEU A 39 4.96 5.60 -14.82
C LEU A 39 5.29 6.61 -13.72
N GLU A 40 6.04 7.65 -14.08
CA GLU A 40 6.42 8.69 -13.13
C GLU A 40 5.19 9.50 -12.67
N ARG A 41 4.21 9.76 -13.54
CA ARG A 41 2.91 10.33 -13.14
C ARG A 41 2.14 9.42 -12.19
N GLN A 42 2.04 8.13 -12.47
CA GLN A 42 1.36 7.17 -11.58
C GLN A 42 2.04 7.10 -10.21
N LEU A 43 3.37 7.15 -10.17
CA LEU A 43 4.12 7.19 -8.92
C LEU A 43 3.89 8.51 -8.17
N ALA A 44 3.91 9.64 -8.87
CA ALA A 44 3.62 10.95 -8.28
C ALA A 44 2.21 11.00 -7.69
N ASP A 45 1.20 10.50 -8.41
CA ASP A 45 -0.18 10.39 -7.94
C ASP A 45 -0.29 9.48 -6.71
N ALA A 46 0.39 8.32 -6.73
CA ALA A 46 0.40 7.38 -5.60
C ALA A 46 1.03 8.03 -4.36
N ARG A 47 2.16 8.73 -4.52
CA ARG A 47 2.82 9.48 -3.45
C ARG A 47 1.97 10.61 -2.91
N ALA A 48 1.32 11.37 -3.79
CA ALA A 48 0.38 12.42 -3.39
C ALA A 48 -0.79 11.84 -2.60
N TYR A 49 -1.30 10.67 -2.99
CA TYR A 49 -2.35 9.96 -2.26
C TYR A 49 -1.88 9.49 -0.87
N ILE A 50 -0.68 8.90 -0.79
CA ILE A 50 -0.06 8.49 0.49
C ILE A 50 0.11 9.70 1.41
N ALA A 51 0.68 10.79 0.91
CA ALA A 51 0.87 12.03 1.68
C ALA A 51 -0.46 12.60 2.17
N LYS A 52 -1.49 12.63 1.32
CA LYS A 52 -2.84 13.03 1.71
C LYS A 52 -3.41 12.15 2.82
N LYS A 53 -3.21 10.83 2.75
CA LYS A 53 -3.68 9.89 3.78
C LYS A 53 -2.91 10.03 5.09
N ALA A 54 -1.60 10.24 5.02
CA ALA A 54 -0.79 10.56 6.19
C ALA A 54 -1.28 11.86 6.87
N ALA A 55 -1.57 12.91 6.10
CA ALA A 55 -2.12 14.17 6.61
C ALA A 55 -3.52 14.03 7.21
N GLN A 56 -4.30 13.02 6.79
CA GLN A 56 -5.60 12.68 7.38
C GLN A 56 -5.51 11.88 8.69
N GLY A 57 -4.30 11.69 9.25
CA GLY A 57 -4.10 10.99 10.51
C GLY A 57 -3.95 9.47 10.39
N LEU A 58 -3.87 8.93 9.17
CA LEU A 58 -3.73 7.49 8.94
C LEU A 58 -2.27 6.99 9.02
N ASN A 59 -1.29 7.90 9.11
CA ASN A 59 0.14 7.59 9.25
C ASN A 59 0.68 6.61 8.18
N TRP A 60 0.31 6.82 6.91
CA TRP A 60 0.77 6.00 5.79
C TRP A 60 2.22 6.34 5.41
N VAL A 61 3.03 5.31 5.15
CA VAL A 61 4.45 5.45 4.79
C VAL A 61 4.76 4.55 3.59
N GLU A 62 5.31 5.11 2.51
CA GLU A 62 5.83 4.31 1.39
C GLU A 62 7.03 3.49 1.87
N VAL A 63 6.96 2.16 1.75
CA VAL A 63 8.09 1.26 2.06
C VAL A 63 8.76 0.71 0.80
N GLY A 64 8.13 0.89 -0.35
CA GLY A 64 8.74 0.58 -1.62
C GLY A 64 7.78 0.68 -2.79
N VAL A 65 8.35 0.48 -3.97
CA VAL A 65 7.65 0.52 -5.25
C VAL A 65 7.98 -0.77 -5.99
N ALA A 66 6.95 -1.49 -6.44
CA ALA A 66 7.05 -2.58 -7.38
C ALA A 66 6.72 -2.05 -8.78
N ARG A 67 7.74 -1.94 -9.63
CA ARG A 67 7.68 -1.43 -11.00
C ARG A 67 7.72 -2.59 -11.99
N ASP A 68 6.55 -3.09 -12.37
CA ASP A 68 6.46 -4.09 -13.43
C ASP A 68 6.37 -3.41 -14.82
N ALA A 69 7.52 -2.96 -15.34
CA ALA A 69 7.67 -2.47 -16.71
C ALA A 69 7.89 -3.64 -17.70
N HIS A 70 7.44 -3.50 -18.96
CA HIS A 70 7.52 -4.53 -20.02
C HIS A 70 6.61 -5.77 -19.88
N VAL A 71 5.62 -5.77 -18.99
CA VAL A 71 4.66 -6.90 -18.91
C VAL A 71 3.52 -6.69 -19.91
N SER A 72 3.74 -7.15 -21.15
CA SER A 72 2.70 -7.17 -22.18
C SER A 72 1.49 -8.02 -21.74
N ALA A 73 0.30 -7.57 -22.12
CA ALA A 73 -0.98 -7.92 -21.51
C ALA A 73 -1.51 -9.34 -21.80
N LYS A 74 -0.83 -10.44 -21.41
CA LYS A 74 -1.44 -11.78 -21.40
C LYS A 74 -0.93 -12.64 -20.23
N LYS A 75 -1.77 -12.81 -19.19
CA LYS A 75 -1.83 -14.00 -18.30
C LYS A 75 -0.85 -14.18 -17.12
N GLN A 76 -0.11 -13.20 -16.61
CA GLN A 76 0.69 -13.46 -15.39
C GLN A 76 -0.08 -13.15 -14.11
N HIS A 77 -0.20 -14.17 -13.26
CA HIS A 77 -0.75 -14.05 -11.91
C HIS A 77 0.04 -12.99 -11.12
N PRO A 78 -0.57 -12.22 -10.19
CA PRO A 78 0.15 -11.18 -9.44
C PRO A 78 1.43 -11.67 -8.74
N MET A 79 1.45 -12.94 -8.31
CA MET A 79 2.63 -13.57 -7.70
C MET A 79 3.72 -13.99 -8.69
N ASP A 80 3.43 -14.07 -9.98
CA ASP A 80 4.40 -14.49 -11.01
C ASP A 80 5.20 -13.31 -11.58
N ARG A 81 4.80 -12.07 -11.23
CA ARG A 81 5.47 -10.86 -11.69
C ARG A 81 6.85 -10.75 -11.07
N ALA A 82 7.80 -10.18 -11.80
CA ALA A 82 9.18 -10.09 -11.37
C ALA A 82 9.33 -9.28 -10.07
N GLU A 83 8.85 -8.02 -10.06
CA GLU A 83 8.99 -7.20 -8.86
C GLU A 83 7.86 -7.46 -7.87
N LEU A 84 6.60 -7.42 -8.32
CA LEU A 84 5.47 -7.63 -7.39
C LEU A 84 5.50 -9.02 -6.77
N GLY A 85 5.83 -10.07 -7.52
CA GLY A 85 5.94 -11.43 -6.98
C GLY A 85 7.05 -11.57 -5.94
N HIS A 86 8.20 -10.92 -6.14
CA HIS A 86 9.27 -10.87 -5.15
C HIS A 86 8.81 -10.19 -3.85
N TRP A 87 8.11 -9.06 -3.97
CA TRP A 87 7.51 -8.39 -2.81
C TRP A 87 6.52 -9.29 -2.06
N LEU A 88 5.66 -10.00 -2.79
CA LEU A 88 4.63 -10.88 -2.21
C LEU A 88 5.22 -12.15 -1.57
N ARG A 89 6.32 -12.69 -2.09
CA ARG A 89 6.91 -13.96 -1.62
C ARG A 89 7.96 -13.75 -0.53
N GLU A 90 8.84 -12.79 -0.72
CA GLU A 90 10.05 -12.65 0.11
C GLU A 90 9.94 -11.50 1.10
N ARG A 91 9.17 -10.46 0.74
CA ARG A 91 9.09 -9.21 1.50
C ARG A 91 7.69 -8.95 2.07
N ALA A 92 6.86 -9.98 2.16
CA ALA A 92 5.50 -9.87 2.66
C ALA A 92 5.40 -9.21 4.05
N PRO A 93 6.30 -9.47 5.02
CA PRO A 93 6.22 -8.83 6.35
C PRO A 93 6.54 -7.32 6.34
N GLU A 94 7.10 -6.78 5.25
CA GLU A 94 7.63 -5.42 5.19
C GLU A 94 6.58 -4.36 4.89
N PHE A 95 5.42 -4.74 4.36
CA PHE A 95 4.30 -3.84 4.07
C PHE A 95 2.99 -4.36 4.67
N ASP A 96 2.04 -3.46 4.88
CA ASP A 96 0.71 -3.74 5.41
C ASP A 96 -0.39 -3.54 4.35
N LEU A 97 -0.14 -2.67 3.37
CA LEU A 97 -1.10 -2.28 2.33
C LEU A 97 -0.43 -2.26 0.94
N ILE A 98 -1.17 -2.65 -0.09
CA ILE A 98 -0.74 -2.57 -1.49
C ILE A 98 -1.57 -1.49 -2.19
N LEU A 99 -0.92 -0.45 -2.69
CA LEU A 99 -1.55 0.63 -3.44
C LEU A 99 -1.31 0.43 -4.94
N PHE A 100 -2.37 0.47 -5.73
CA PHE A 100 -2.31 0.35 -7.19
C PHE A 100 -3.18 1.43 -7.84
N TRP A 101 -2.80 1.87 -9.04
CA TRP A 101 -3.45 3.01 -9.71
C TRP A 101 -4.80 2.64 -10.34
N LYS A 102 -4.95 1.43 -10.89
CA LYS A 102 -6.22 0.90 -11.41
C LYS A 102 -6.33 -0.59 -11.15
N LEU A 103 -7.54 -1.09 -10.88
CA LEU A 103 -7.75 -2.51 -10.58
C LEU A 103 -7.35 -3.42 -11.75
N ASP A 104 -7.60 -3.01 -13.00
CA ASP A 104 -7.17 -3.75 -14.21
C ASP A 104 -5.65 -3.93 -14.31
N ARG A 105 -4.89 -3.14 -13.55
CA ARG A 105 -3.43 -3.19 -13.47
C ARG A 105 -2.96 -4.17 -12.40
N PHE A 106 -3.78 -4.44 -11.39
CA PHE A 106 -3.51 -5.40 -10.34
C PHE A 106 -4.06 -6.79 -10.67
N ILE A 107 -5.34 -6.90 -11.05
CA ILE A 107 -6.01 -8.18 -11.30
C ILE A 107 -6.89 -8.07 -12.56
N ARG A 108 -6.91 -9.12 -13.40
CA ARG A 108 -7.84 -9.21 -14.55
C ARG A 108 -8.81 -10.40 -14.47
N LYS A 109 -8.61 -11.33 -13.53
CA LYS A 109 -9.50 -12.48 -13.29
C LYS A 109 -9.97 -12.52 -11.84
N VAL A 110 -11.23 -12.88 -11.62
CA VAL A 110 -11.78 -13.03 -10.27
C VAL A 110 -11.05 -14.11 -9.46
N ILE A 111 -10.55 -15.15 -10.12
CA ILE A 111 -9.77 -16.22 -9.48
C ILE A 111 -8.47 -15.65 -8.88
N ASP A 112 -7.71 -14.86 -9.65
CA ASP A 112 -6.50 -14.21 -9.16
C ASP A 112 -6.81 -13.26 -7.97
N MET A 113 -8.01 -12.65 -7.94
CA MET A 113 -8.45 -11.85 -6.79
C MET A 113 -8.66 -12.72 -5.55
N GLN A 114 -9.32 -13.87 -5.69
CA GLN A 114 -9.51 -14.80 -4.58
C GLN A 114 -8.17 -15.32 -4.05
N ASP A 115 -7.22 -15.59 -4.93
CA ASP A 115 -5.86 -16.02 -4.56
C ASP A 115 -5.12 -14.94 -3.78
N MET A 116 -5.19 -13.69 -4.22
CA MET A 116 -4.62 -12.55 -3.50
C MET A 116 -5.27 -12.31 -2.14
N LEU A 117 -6.61 -12.49 -2.03
CA LEU A 117 -7.32 -12.38 -0.76
C LEU A 117 -6.91 -13.51 0.21
N ARG A 118 -6.77 -14.74 -0.30
CA ARG A 118 -6.26 -15.88 0.49
C ARG A 118 -4.84 -15.62 0.97
N TRP A 119 -3.96 -15.16 0.08
CA TRP A 119 -2.59 -14.79 0.41
C TRP A 119 -2.54 -13.68 1.48
N ALA A 120 -3.34 -12.62 1.34
CA ALA A 120 -3.39 -11.49 2.28
C ALA A 120 -3.87 -11.91 3.68
N LYS A 121 -4.85 -12.83 3.74
CA LYS A 121 -5.33 -13.41 5.01
C LYS A 121 -4.25 -14.26 5.69
N GLY A 122 -3.44 -15.00 4.92
CA GLY A 122 -2.32 -15.80 5.43
C GLY A 122 -1.15 -14.97 5.94
N HIS A 123 -0.93 -13.76 5.42
CA HIS A 123 0.25 -12.92 5.71
C HIS A 123 -0.04 -11.72 6.63
N GLY A 124 -0.90 -11.93 7.65
CA GLY A 124 -1.01 -11.01 8.78
C GLY A 124 -2.06 -9.90 8.67
N LYS A 125 -3.23 -10.17 8.05
CA LYS A 125 -4.36 -9.22 7.93
C LYS A 125 -4.01 -7.93 7.17
N LYS A 126 -3.43 -8.08 5.98
CA LYS A 126 -3.19 -6.91 5.11
C LYS A 126 -4.53 -6.28 4.71
N SER A 127 -4.67 -4.97 4.94
CA SER A 127 -5.85 -4.19 4.53
C SER A 127 -5.62 -3.69 3.10
N TRP A 128 -6.60 -3.86 2.22
CA TRP A 128 -6.57 -3.44 0.81
C TRP A 128 -7.34 -2.15 0.59
#